data_AF-A0ABD5ZBF0-F1
#
_entry.id   AF-A0ABD5ZBF0-F1
#
_cell.length_a   1.000
_cell.length_b   1.000
_cell.length_c   1.000
_cell.angle_alpha   90.00
_cell.angle_beta   90.00
_cell.angle_gamma   90.00
#
_symmetry.space_group_name_H-M   'P 1'
#
loop_
_entity.id
_entity.type
_entity.pdbx_description
1 polymer ?
#
loop_
_entity_poly.entity_id
_entity_poly.type
_entity_poly.pdbx_seq_one_letter_code
_entity_poly.pdbx_strand_id
1 'polypeptide(L)' 'MPTIDVSEQLYRQLESAANGEELDVAMWKMVGRYQRGNTPGD' A
#
# COMPACT_ATOMS: atom_id res chain seq x y z
N MET A 1 -6.32 6.09 -13.34
CA MET A 1 -5.37 6.36 -12.23
C MET A 1 -4.00 6.65 -12.82
N PRO A 2 -3.17 7.50 -12.19
CA PRO A 2 -1.76 7.62 -12.56
C PRO A 2 -1.06 6.26 -12.41
N THR A 3 -0.10 5.99 -13.28
CA THR A 3 0.75 4.79 -13.21
C THR A 3 2.03 5.15 -12.47
N ILE A 4 2.47 4.27 -11.56
CA ILE A 4 3.79 4.35 -10.94
C ILE A 4 4.59 3.12 -11.38
N ASP A 5 5.86 3.33 -11.66
CA ASP A 5 6.79 2.24 -11.95
C ASP A 5 7.58 1.92 -10.69
N VAL A 6 7.69 0.64 -10.36
CA VAL A 6 8.32 0.17 -9.12
C VAL A 6 9.22 -1.01 -9.42
N SER A 7 10.22 -1.25 -8.57
CA SER A 7 11.04 -2.44 -8.70
C SER A 7 10.18 -3.71 -8.55
N GLU A 8 10.54 -4.76 -9.27
CA GLU A 8 9.85 -6.06 -9.19
C GLU A 8 9.79 -6.59 -7.75
N GLN A 9 10.86 -6.36 -6.98
CA GLN A 9 10.92 -6.74 -5.57
C GLN A 9 9.84 -6.02 -4.74
N LEU A 10 9.63 -4.72 -4.95
CA LEU A 10 8.59 -3.97 -4.25
C LEU A 10 7.19 -4.42 -4.70
N TYR A 11 7.00 -4.64 -6.00
CA TYR A 11 5.74 -5.15 -6.53
C TYR A 11 5.34 -6.48 -5.86
N ARG A 12 6.25 -7.46 -5.79
CA ARG A 12 5.99 -8.76 -5.14
C ARG A 12 5.66 -8.64 -3.66
N GLN A 13 6.28 -7.69 -2.95
CA GLN A 13 5.95 -7.43 -1.55
C GLN A 13 4.54 -6.85 -1.40
N LEU A 14 4.16 -5.91 -2.27
CA LEU A 14 2.83 -5.32 -2.27
C LEU A 14 1.77 -6.37 -2.62
N GLU A 15 2.01 -7.21 -3.62
CA GLU A 15 1.13 -8.31 -4.02
C GLU A 15 0.95 -9.34 -2.88
N SER A 16 2.06 -9.73 -2.23
CA SER A 16 2.00 -10.62 -1.06
C SER A 16 1.23 -10.00 0.10
N ALA A 17 1.39 -8.70 0.34
CA ALA A 17 0.71 -7.98 1.42
C ALA A 17 -0.78 -7.72 1.12
N ALA A 18 -1.16 -7.64 -0.15
CA ALA A 18 -2.55 -7.53 -0.59
C ALA A 18 -3.34 -8.82 -0.31
N ASN A 19 -2.67 -9.97 -0.18
CA ASN A 19 -3.28 -11.24 0.23
C ASN A 19 -4.51 -11.63 -0.62
N GLY A 20 -4.42 -11.47 -1.94
CA GLY A 20 -5.50 -11.78 -2.88
C GLY A 20 -6.55 -10.68 -3.07
N GLU A 21 -6.42 -9.54 -2.37
CA GLU A 21 -7.18 -8.33 -2.66
C GLU A 21 -6.63 -7.59 -3.88
N GLU A 22 -7.45 -6.78 -4.55
CA GLU A 22 -6.98 -5.86 -5.58
C GLU A 22 -5.91 -4.91 -5.02
N LEU A 23 -4.80 -4.77 -5.75
CA LEU A 23 -3.60 -4.10 -5.26
C LEU A 23 -3.86 -2.63 -4.91
N ASP A 24 -4.71 -1.96 -5.65
CA ASP A 24 -5.11 -0.57 -5.43
C ASP A 24 -5.91 -0.40 -4.13
N VAL A 25 -6.87 -1.28 -3.86
CA VAL A 25 -7.64 -1.32 -2.62
C VAL A 25 -6.73 -1.60 -1.42
N ALA A 26 -5.82 -2.57 -1.57
CA ALA A 26 -4.85 -2.91 -0.53
C ALA A 26 -3.92 -1.73 -0.23
N MET A 27 -3.37 -1.08 -1.26
CA MET A 27 -2.50 0.10 -1.12
C MET A 27 -3.24 1.27 -0.46
N TRP A 28 -4.50 1.52 -0.83
CA TRP A 28 -5.29 2.60 -0.23
C TRP A 28 -5.49 2.37 1.28
N LYS A 29 -5.77 1.13 1.69
CA LYS A 29 -5.84 0.76 3.12
C LYS A 29 -4.50 0.92 3.83
N MET A 30 -3.38 0.58 3.18
CA MET A 30 -2.05 0.76 3.75
C MET A 30 -1.72 2.24 3.99
N VAL A 31 -2.02 3.11 3.02
CA VAL A 31 -1.85 4.57 3.18
C VAL A 31 -2.70 5.10 4.34
N GLY A 32 -3.97 4.69 4.41
CA GLY A 32 -4.85 5.10 5.51
C GLY A 32 -4.37 4.61 6.89
N ARG A 33 -3.80 3.40 6.98
CA ARG A 33 -3.18 2.88 8.21
C ARG A 33 -1.93 3.66 8.60
N TYR A 34 -1.05 3.92 7.63
CA TYR A 34 0.17 4.70 7.85
C TYR A 34 -0.15 6.11 8.36
N GLN A 35 -1.12 6.80 7.75
CA GLN A 35 -1.55 8.13 8.18
C GLN A 35 -2.06 8.12 9.63
N ARG A 36 -2.91 7.14 10.00
CA ARG A 36 -3.44 7.05 11.37
C ARG A 36 -2.40 6.66 12.42
N GLY A 37 -1.45 5.78 12.07
CA GLY A 37 -0.42 5.31 12.99
C GLY A 37 0.77 6.25 13.12
N ASN A 38 0.93 7.19 12.18
CA ASN A 38 2.11 8.05 12.06
C ASN A 38 1.77 9.54 12.16
N THR A 39 0.65 9.87 12.81
CA THR A 39 0.35 11.23 13.28
C THR A 39 0.75 11.32 14.76
N PRO A 40 1.90 11.91 15.13
CA PRO A 40 2.16 12.26 16.52
C PRO A 40 1.29 13.49 16.85
N GLY A 41 0.26 13.31 17.66
CA GLY A 41 -0.57 14.42 18.15
C GLY A 41 -2.08 14.19 18.13
N ASP A 42 -2.53 13.05 18.65
CA ASP A 42 -3.81 12.97 19.38
C ASP A 42 -3.46 12.66 20.85
#